data_AF-A0A929CW81-F1
#
_entry.id   AF-A0A929CW81-F1
#
_cell.length_a   1.000
_cell.length_b   1.000
_cell.length_c   1.000
_cell.angle_alpha   90.00
_cell.angle_beta   90.00
_cell.angle_gamma   90.00
#
_symmetry.space_group_name_H-M   'P 1'
#
loop_
_entity.id
_entity.type
_entity.pdbx_description
1 polymer ?
#
loop_
_entity_poly.entity_id
_entity_poly.type
_entity_poly.pdbx_seq_one_letter_code
_entity_poly.pdbx_strand_id
1 'polypeptide(L)'
;MKRLCLLLIIAIALLVALPGVALAQEGITVISSSTVTMFPNGITFNLEAESDSEINNINLEYRINRLSLIPVNCRVDVDFTPGVRVAASWTWNMLETGGLPPGTEVEYR
;
A
#
# COMPACT_ATOMS: atom_id res chain seq x y z
N MET A 1 34.88 47.11 -0.99
CA MET A 1 34.13 46.40 -2.06
C MET A 1 34.32 44.88 -2.01
N LYS A 2 35.56 44.35 -1.97
CA LYS A 2 35.82 42.88 -1.88
C LYS A 2 35.17 42.15 -0.70
N ARG A 3 35.15 42.78 0.49
CA ARG A 3 34.49 42.23 1.70
C ARG A 3 32.96 42.17 1.60
N LEU A 4 32.36 43.10 0.84
CA LEU A 4 30.92 43.14 0.62
C LEU A 4 30.47 42.03 -0.35
N CYS A 5 31.25 41.78 -1.41
CA CYS A 5 31.03 40.64 -2.30
C CYS A 5 31.14 39.30 -1.55
N LEU A 6 32.11 39.15 -0.64
CA LEU A 6 32.29 37.92 0.13
C LEU A 6 31.08 37.61 1.02
N LEU A 7 30.55 38.63 1.72
CA LEU A 7 29.37 38.49 2.56
C LEU A 7 28.12 38.11 1.74
N LEU A 8 27.98 38.65 0.53
CA LEU A 8 26.87 38.34 -0.36
C LEU A 8 26.91 36.88 -0.83
N ILE A 9 28.10 36.37 -1.16
CA ILE A 9 28.29 34.98 -1.59
C ILE A 9 27.97 34.02 -0.43
N ILE A 10 28.39 34.35 0.79
CA ILE A 10 28.09 33.56 1.98
C ILE A 10 26.58 33.54 2.26
N ALA A 11 25.90 34.68 2.13
CA ALA A 11 24.46 34.76 2.33
C ALA A 11 23.68 33.92 1.29
N ILE A 12 24.12 33.95 0.02
CA ILE A 12 23.53 33.13 -1.05
C ILE A 12 23.79 31.64 -0.82
N ALA A 13 25.01 31.27 -0.43
CA ALA A 13 25.36 29.88 -0.12
C ALA A 13 24.53 29.36 1.07
N LEU A 14 24.28 30.20 2.08
CA LEU A 14 23.46 29.84 3.23
C LEU A 14 21.98 29.66 2.85
N LEU A 15 21.48 30.42 1.88
CA LEU A 15 20.10 30.30 1.40
C LEU A 15 19.88 29.00 0.60
N VAL A 16 20.87 28.57 -0.18
CA VAL A 16 20.82 27.31 -0.96
C VAL A 16 20.99 26.07 -0.06
N ALA A 17 21.67 26.22 1.08
CA ALA A 17 21.89 25.15 2.04
C ALA A 17 20.70 24.89 2.98
N LEU A 18 19.63 25.70 2.90
CA LEU A 18 18.41 25.42 3.66
C LEU A 18 17.76 24.14 3.10
N PRO A 19 17.57 23.09 3.90
CA PRO A 19 16.81 21.94 3.46
C PRO A 19 15.42 22.41 3.06
N GLY A 20 14.99 22.06 1.84
CA GLY A 20 13.63 22.31 1.41
C GLY A 20 12.65 21.70 2.42
N VAL A 21 11.58 22.42 2.75
CA VAL A 21 10.46 21.85 3.49
C VAL A 21 9.91 20.68 2.68
N ALA A 22 10.23 19.46 3.09
CA ALA A 22 9.57 18.27 2.60
C ALA A 22 8.13 18.33 3.11
N LEU A 23 7.17 18.57 2.20
CA LEU A 23 5.78 18.34 2.53
C LEU A 23 5.63 16.84 2.77
N ALA A 24 5.23 16.46 3.98
CA ALA A 24 4.80 15.10 4.24
C ALA A 24 3.62 14.82 3.30
N GLN A 25 3.81 13.89 2.38
CA GLN A 25 2.74 13.42 1.50
C GLN A 25 1.62 12.90 2.41
N GLU A 26 0.40 13.45 2.29
CA GLU A 26 -0.74 12.83 2.97
C GLU A 26 -0.79 11.37 2.51
N GLY A 27 -0.87 10.47 3.50
CA GLY A 27 -0.78 9.04 3.24
C GLY A 27 -1.95 8.53 2.40
N ILE A 28 -1.81 7.33 1.86
CA ILE A 28 -2.91 6.63 1.19
C ILE A 28 -4.06 6.44 2.20
N THR A 29 -5.24 6.90 1.83
CA THR A 29 -6.48 6.74 2.61
C THR A 29 -7.30 5.60 2.03
N VAL A 30 -7.62 4.60 2.85
CA VAL A 30 -8.53 3.52 2.48
C VAL A 30 -9.96 4.01 2.62
N ILE A 31 -10.68 4.07 1.50
CA ILE A 31 -12.08 4.49 1.44
C ILE A 31 -12.98 3.32 1.81
N SER A 32 -12.69 2.14 1.26
CA SER A 32 -13.40 0.91 1.59
C SER A 32 -12.49 -0.31 1.49
N SER A 33 -12.72 -1.27 2.39
CA SER A 33 -12.11 -2.60 2.34
C SER A 33 -13.20 -3.60 2.67
N SER A 34 -13.44 -4.54 1.76
CA SER A 34 -14.49 -5.54 1.94
C SER A 34 -14.08 -6.89 1.40
N THR A 35 -14.73 -7.93 1.93
CA THR A 35 -14.46 -9.32 1.54
C THR A 35 -15.78 -10.03 1.29
N VAL A 36 -15.85 -10.79 0.20
CA VAL A 36 -16.98 -11.64 -0.16
C VAL A 36 -16.53 -13.09 -0.14
N THR A 37 -17.07 -13.86 0.79
CA THR A 37 -16.76 -15.29 0.92
C THR A 37 -17.82 -16.12 0.20
N MET A 38 -17.39 -16.96 -0.73
CA MET A 38 -18.23 -17.90 -1.46
C MET A 38 -17.72 -19.31 -1.20
N PHE A 39 -17.98 -19.84 -0.01
CA PHE A 39 -17.48 -21.17 0.36
C PHE A 39 -18.24 -22.28 -0.40
N PRO A 40 -17.56 -23.32 -0.95
CA PRO A 40 -16.11 -23.59 -0.92
C PRO A 40 -15.33 -23.04 -2.14
N ASN A 41 -15.97 -22.22 -2.98
CA ASN A 41 -15.43 -21.79 -4.27
C ASN A 41 -14.29 -20.77 -4.17
N GLY A 42 -14.39 -19.78 -3.26
CA GLY A 42 -13.35 -18.76 -3.15
C GLY A 42 -13.67 -17.61 -2.22
N ILE A 43 -12.72 -16.67 -2.12
CA ILE A 43 -12.84 -15.41 -1.39
C ILE A 43 -12.43 -14.27 -2.32
N THR A 44 -13.27 -13.24 -2.45
CA THR A 44 -12.94 -12.02 -3.20
C THR A 44 -12.66 -10.90 -2.23
N PHE A 45 -11.49 -10.27 -2.35
CA PHE A 45 -11.05 -9.10 -1.59
C PHE A 45 -11.20 -7.87 -2.48
N ASN A 46 -11.81 -6.81 -1.94
CA ASN A 46 -12.01 -5.55 -2.65
C ASN A 46 -11.45 -4.38 -1.84
N LEU A 47 -10.80 -3.45 -2.53
CA LEU A 47 -10.19 -2.26 -1.96
C LEU A 47 -10.53 -1.04 -2.80
N GLU A 48 -10.95 0.04 -2.15
CA GLU A 48 -10.94 1.39 -2.72
C GLU A 48 -10.04 2.27 -1.86
N ALA A 49 -9.15 3.01 -2.51
CA ALA A 49 -8.21 3.91 -1.84
C ALA A 49 -7.99 5.19 -2.64
N GLU A 50 -7.59 6.25 -1.96
CA GLU A 50 -7.20 7.52 -2.58
C GLU A 50 -5.96 8.12 -1.91
N SER A 51 -5.30 9.02 -2.63
CA SER A 51 -4.02 9.63 -2.25
C SER A 51 -3.80 10.90 -3.05
N ASP A 52 -3.05 11.86 -2.49
CA ASP A 52 -2.66 13.10 -3.17
C ASP A 52 -1.71 12.87 -4.36
N SER A 53 -1.08 11.69 -4.40
CA SER A 53 -0.27 11.23 -5.54
C SER A 53 -0.74 9.90 -6.07
N GLU A 54 -0.35 9.63 -7.32
CA GLU A 54 -0.68 8.40 -8.03
C GLU A 54 -0.26 7.13 -7.27
N ILE A 55 -1.26 6.28 -7.00
CA ILE A 55 -1.07 4.94 -6.45
C ILE A 55 -0.68 4.03 -7.61
N ASN A 56 0.55 3.50 -7.54
CA ASN A 56 1.16 2.71 -8.60
C ASN A 56 1.25 1.20 -8.29
N ASN A 57 1.03 0.81 -7.03
CA ASN A 57 1.07 -0.59 -6.61
C ASN A 57 0.06 -0.85 -5.48
N ILE A 58 -0.61 -2.00 -5.53
CA ILE A 58 -1.43 -2.56 -4.46
C ILE A 58 -1.00 -4.01 -4.24
N ASN A 59 -0.67 -4.33 -3.00
CA ASN A 59 -0.30 -5.67 -2.56
C ASN A 59 -1.30 -6.17 -1.53
N LEU A 60 -1.98 -7.27 -1.83
CA LEU A 60 -2.76 -7.99 -0.82
C LEU A 60 -1.81 -8.89 -0.03
N GLU A 61 -1.82 -8.74 1.29
CA GLU A 61 -1.18 -9.70 2.17
C GLU A 61 -2.23 -10.46 2.97
N TYR A 62 -2.18 -11.79 2.92
CA TYR A 62 -3.08 -12.62 3.71
C TYR A 62 -2.34 -13.76 4.42
N ARG A 63 -2.92 -14.22 5.53
CA ARG A 63 -2.45 -15.38 6.28
C ARG A 63 -3.63 -16.23 6.74
N ILE A 64 -3.41 -17.54 6.71
CA ILE A 64 -4.34 -18.51 7.28
C ILE A 64 -3.94 -18.71 8.74
N ASN A 65 -4.86 -18.45 9.68
CA ASN A 65 -4.62 -18.71 11.09
C ASN A 65 -4.64 -20.23 11.32
N ARG A 66 -3.49 -20.78 11.70
CA ARG A 66 -3.30 -22.21 11.93
C ARG A 66 -2.31 -22.41 13.06
N LEU A 67 -2.43 -23.52 13.78
CA LEU A 67 -1.45 -23.94 14.78
C LEU A 67 -0.14 -24.31 14.07
N SER A 68 0.74 -23.31 13.89
CA SER A 68 2.06 -23.46 13.30
C SER A 68 3.07 -22.65 14.09
N LEU A 69 4.30 -23.15 14.18
CA LEU A 69 5.40 -22.46 14.84
C LEU A 69 5.90 -21.24 14.04
N ILE A 70 5.49 -21.12 12.77
CA ILE A 70 5.92 -20.04 11.88
C ILE A 70 4.70 -19.51 11.11
N PRO A 71 4.38 -18.20 11.21
CA PRO A 71 3.33 -17.60 10.38
C PRO A 71 3.78 -17.60 8.91
N VAL A 72 2.88 -18.01 8.01
CA VAL A 72 3.12 -17.93 6.57
C VAL A 72 2.21 -16.86 6.01
N ASN A 73 2.82 -15.76 5.57
CA ASN A 73 2.14 -14.69 4.87
C ASN A 73 2.27 -14.91 3.37
N CYS A 74 1.14 -14.84 2.67
CA CYS A 74 1.09 -14.81 1.22
C CYS A 74 0.97 -13.35 0.77
N ARG A 75 1.69 -13.00 -0.30
CA ARG A 75 1.62 -11.68 -0.93
C ARG A 75 1.18 -11.85 -2.38
N VAL A 76 0.25 -10.99 -2.80
CA VAL A 76 -0.27 -10.95 -4.17
C VAL A 76 -0.19 -9.52 -4.67
N ASP A 77 0.53 -9.30 -5.76
CA ASP A 77 0.43 -8.06 -6.52
C ASP A 77 -0.92 -8.05 -7.23
N VAL A 78 -1.77 -7.07 -6.91
CA VAL A 78 -3.12 -6.96 -7.46
C VAL A 78 -3.09 -6.06 -8.68
N ASP A 79 -3.69 -6.51 -9.78
CA ASP A 79 -3.87 -5.69 -10.97
C ASP A 79 -4.96 -4.64 -10.77
N PHE A 80 -4.67 -3.39 -11.12
CA PHE A 80 -5.60 -2.27 -11.11
C PHE A 80 -5.10 -1.18 -12.07
N THR A 81 -5.91 -0.15 -12.30
CA THR A 81 -5.48 1.02 -13.07
C THR A 81 -4.89 2.07 -12.14
N PRO A 82 -3.61 2.47 -12.31
CA PRO A 82 -2.98 3.52 -11.50
C PRO A 82 -3.75 4.85 -11.54
N GLY A 83 -3.72 5.58 -10.42
CA GLY A 83 -4.40 6.85 -10.29
C GLY A 83 -4.37 7.41 -8.86
N VAL A 84 -4.89 8.62 -8.68
CA VAL A 84 -5.04 9.24 -7.34
C VAL A 84 -6.20 8.64 -6.53
N ARG A 85 -7.12 7.95 -7.21
CA ARG A 85 -8.19 7.15 -6.61
C ARG A 85 -8.32 5.86 -7.40
N VAL A 86 -8.31 4.74 -6.70
CA VAL A 86 -8.16 3.42 -7.30
C VAL A 86 -9.15 2.44 -6.68
N ALA A 87 -9.56 1.48 -7.50
CA ALA A 87 -10.34 0.32 -7.07
C ALA A 87 -9.60 -0.94 -7.53
N ALA A 88 -9.45 -1.89 -6.62
CA ALA A 88 -8.77 -3.15 -6.88
C ALA A 88 -9.61 -4.31 -6.34
N SER A 89 -9.56 -5.44 -7.05
CA SER A 89 -10.28 -6.65 -6.67
C SER A 89 -9.43 -7.87 -7.02
N TRP A 90 -9.28 -8.78 -6.06
CA TRP A 90 -8.60 -10.05 -6.29
C TRP A 90 -9.41 -11.20 -5.71
N THR A 91 -9.56 -12.27 -6.48
CA THR A 91 -10.29 -13.47 -6.06
C THR A 91 -9.33 -14.62 -5.83
N TRP A 92 -9.30 -15.10 -4.60
CA TRP A 92 -8.69 -16.37 -4.26
C TRP A 92 -9.61 -17.50 -4.74
N ASN A 93 -9.27 -18.11 -5.88
CA ASN A 93 -9.96 -19.30 -6.37
C ASN A 93 -9.52 -20.55 -5.59
N MET A 94 -10.37 -21.01 -4.67
CA MET A 94 -10.10 -22.16 -3.81
C MET A 94 -10.22 -23.50 -4.52
N LEU A 95 -10.86 -23.53 -5.70
CA LEU A 95 -10.90 -24.73 -6.54
C LEU A 95 -9.54 -25.05 -7.17
N GLU A 96 -8.68 -24.04 -7.33
CA GLU A 96 -7.34 -24.18 -7.91
C GLU A 96 -6.27 -24.43 -6.84
N THR A 97 -6.34 -23.73 -5.70
CA THR A 97 -5.31 -23.82 -4.65
C THR A 97 -5.55 -24.95 -3.65
N GLY A 98 -6.72 -25.59 -3.70
CA GLY A 98 -7.24 -26.44 -2.64
C GLY A 98 -8.02 -25.60 -1.62
N GLY A 99 -9.21 -26.10 -1.25
CA GLY A 99 -10.12 -25.40 -0.35
C GLY A 99 -9.65 -25.36 1.09
N LEU A 100 -10.12 -24.36 1.83
CA LEU A 100 -9.92 -24.29 3.28
C LEU A 100 -10.98 -25.15 3.99
N PRO A 101 -10.66 -25.79 5.13
CA PRO A 101 -11.68 -26.39 5.98
C PRO A 101 -12.70 -25.35 6.47
N PRO A 102 -13.97 -25.71 6.68
CA PRO A 102 -14.94 -24.84 7.32
C PRO A 102 -14.43 -24.36 8.70
N GLY A 103 -14.69 -23.10 9.04
CA GLY A 103 -14.23 -22.49 10.29
C GLY A 103 -12.78 -22.00 10.29
N THR A 104 -12.07 -22.11 9.16
CA THR A 104 -10.73 -21.50 9.02
C THR A 104 -10.84 -19.98 9.08
N GLU A 105 -9.99 -19.36 9.90
CA GLU A 105 -9.85 -17.91 9.97
C GLU A 105 -8.73 -17.44 9.04
N VAL A 106 -9.03 -16.42 8.24
CA VAL A 106 -8.10 -15.78 7.31
C VAL A 106 -7.98 -14.31 7.69
N GLU A 107 -6.77 -13.87 7.97
CA GLU A 107 -6.48 -12.46 8.19
C GLU A 107 -5.86 -11.86 6.94
N TYR A 108 -6.21 -10.61 6.63
CA TYR A 108 -5.72 -9.91 5.45
C TYR A 108 -5.52 -8.41 5.70
N ARG A 109 -4.71 -7.77 4.86
CA ARG A 109 -4.46 -6.33 4.85
C ARG A 109 -4.05 -5.84 3.47
#